data_AF-A0A356UDL7-F1
#
_entry.id   AF-A0A356UDL7-F1
#
_cell.length_a   1.000
_cell.length_b   1.000
_cell.length_c   1.000
_cell.angle_alpha   90.00
_cell.angle_beta   90.00
_cell.angle_gamma   90.00
#
_symmetry.space_group_name_H-M   'P 1'
#
loop_
_entity.id
_entity.type
_entity.pdbx_description
1 polymer ?
#
loop_
_entity_poly.entity_id
_entity_poly.type
_entity_poly.pdbx_seq_one_letter_code
_entity_poly.pdbx_strand_id
1 'polypeptide(L)'
;DEDSWYVVRHTPGVTGFVGSGNKPVPLQDFEIEKILQQMGLVESKPKIIDIEVGENVRVKTGPFANFEGVVRELLPDRGKIRVNIS
;
A
#
# COMPACT_ATOMS: atom_id res chain seq x y z
N ASP A 1 16.19 7.71 -25.83
CA ASP A 1 14.98 8.52 -25.56
C ASP A 1 13.99 8.58 -26.73
N GLU A 2 14.41 8.88 -27.96
CA GLU A 2 13.49 8.91 -29.12
C GLU A 2 12.93 7.53 -29.51
N ASP A 3 13.72 6.47 -29.38
CA ASP A 3 13.29 5.10 -29.73
C ASP A 3 12.13 4.62 -28.86
N SER A 4 12.20 4.82 -27.54
CA SER A 4 11.13 4.44 -26.60
C SER A 4 9.85 5.25 -26.84
N TRP A 5 9.98 6.54 -27.19
CA TRP A 5 8.84 7.38 -27.55
C TRP A 5 8.16 6.89 -28.84
N TYR A 6 8.98 6.54 -29.85
CA TYR A 6 8.50 6.05 -31.14
C TYR A 6 7.74 4.73 -30.98
N VAL A 7 8.30 3.76 -30.24
CA VAL A 7 7.66 2.45 -30.02
C VAL A 7 6.29 2.59 -29.36
N VAL A 8 6.17 3.41 -28.31
CA VAL A 8 4.90 3.59 -27.59
C VAL A 8 3.82 4.20 -28.48
N ARG A 9 4.16 5.19 -29.32
CA ARG A 9 3.21 5.84 -30.24
C ARG A 9 2.75 4.95 -31.39
N HIS A 10 3.59 4.02 -31.85
CA HIS A 10 3.28 3.14 -32.97
C HIS A 10 2.70 1.78 -32.54
N THR A 11 2.49 1.58 -31.23
CA THR A 11 1.84 0.37 -30.72
C THR A 11 0.31 0.48 -30.82
N PRO A 12 -0.37 -0.45 -31.50
CA PRO A 12 -1.84 -0.45 -31.59
C PRO A 12 -2.49 -0.48 -30.21
N GLY A 13 -3.50 0.35 -29.99
CA GLY A 13 -4.21 0.48 -28.71
C GLY A 13 -3.64 1.54 -27.77
N VAL A 14 -2.47 2.12 -28.07
CA VAL A 14 -1.96 3.29 -27.35
C VAL A 14 -2.50 4.56 -28.00
N THR A 15 -3.20 5.39 -27.22
CA THR A 15 -3.77 6.66 -27.71
C THR A 15 -2.78 7.83 -27.63
N GLY A 16 -1.76 7.72 -26.79
CA GLY A 16 -0.70 8.72 -26.64
C GLY A 16 -0.16 8.79 -25.22
N PHE A 17 0.61 9.84 -24.95
CA PHE A 17 1.07 10.18 -23.61
C PHE A 17 0.10 11.15 -22.94
N VAL A 18 -0.06 11.05 -21.63
CA VAL A 18 -0.89 11.97 -20.84
C VAL A 18 -0.17 13.31 -20.70
N GLY A 19 -0.84 14.41 -21.04
CA GLY A 19 -0.32 15.77 -20.91
C GLY A 19 -0.73 16.70 -22.05
N SER A 20 -0.32 17.96 -21.95
CA SER A 20 -0.74 19.05 -22.86
C SER A 20 -0.03 19.06 -24.22
N GLY A 21 0.66 17.98 -24.61
CA GLY A 21 1.45 17.96 -25.85
C GLY A 21 1.98 16.58 -26.25
N ASN A 22 2.81 16.55 -27.29
CA ASN A 22 3.35 15.30 -27.85
C ASN A 22 4.56 14.75 -27.09
N LYS A 23 5.16 15.52 -26.19
CA LYS A 23 6.28 15.08 -25.35
C LYS A 23 5.75 14.60 -23.99
N PRO A 24 6.14 13.41 -23.52
CA PRO A 24 5.76 12.94 -22.19
C PRO A 24 6.35 13.87 -21.12
N VAL A 25 5.54 14.18 -20.11
CA VAL A 25 6.00 14.90 -18.93
C VAL A 25 6.25 13.87 -17.83
N PRO A 26 7.44 13.85 -17.20
CA PRO A 26 7.70 12.94 -16.10
C PRO A 26 6.76 13.25 -14.92
N LEU A 27 6.18 12.21 -14.33
CA LEU A 27 5.41 12.32 -13.09
C LEU A 27 6.33 12.62 -11.92
N GLN A 28 5.78 13.24 -10.88
CA GLN A 28 6.50 13.42 -9.63
C GLN A 28 6.62 12.08 -8.89
N ASP A 29 7.70 11.88 -8.15
CA ASP A 29 7.95 10.63 -7.43
C ASP A 29 6.79 10.23 -6.50
N PHE A 30 6.17 11.19 -5.82
CA PHE A 30 5.03 10.94 -4.92
C PHE A 30 3.77 10.45 -5.68
N GLU A 31 3.58 10.87 -6.93
CA GLU A 31 2.45 10.43 -7.76
C GLU A 31 2.67 9.00 -8.23
N ILE A 32 3.91 8.66 -8.59
CA ILE A 32 4.34 7.31 -8.95
C ILE A 32 4.10 6.35 -7.78
N GLU A 33 4.57 6.71 -6.58
CA GLU A 33 4.38 5.90 -5.37
C GLU A 33 2.90 5.63 -5.09
N LYS A 34 2.05 6.66 -5.21
CA LYS A 34 0.60 6.52 -4.98
C LYS A 34 -0.05 5.57 -5.99
N ILE A 35 0.31 5.66 -7.26
CA ILE A 35 -0.21 4.78 -8.32
C ILE A 35 0.25 3.33 -8.06
N LEU A 36 1.52 3.13 -7.74
CA LEU A 36 2.07 1.80 -7.48
C LEU A 36 1.45 1.15 -6.23
N GLN A 37 1.16 1.95 -5.19
CA GLN A 37 0.41 1.49 -4.02
C GLN A 37 -1.03 1.09 -4.38
N GLN A 38 -1.72 1.88 -5.20
CA GLN A 38 -3.09 1.56 -5.66
C GLN A 38 -3.14 0.29 -6.51
N MET A 39 -2.10 0.02 -7.29
CA MET A 39 -1.97 -1.19 -8.11
C MET A 39 -1.60 -2.44 -7.30
N GLY A 40 -1.33 -2.31 -5.99
CA GLY A 40 -0.88 -3.42 -5.14
C GLY A 40 0.51 -3.97 -5.51
N LEU A 41 1.26 -3.25 -6.35
CA LEU A 41 2.61 -3.62 -6.80
C LEU A 41 3.68 -3.20 -5.78
N VAL A 42 3.39 -2.14 -5.02
CA VAL A 42 4.06 -1.91 -3.75
C VAL A 42 3.20 -2.61 -2.73
N GLU A 43 3.58 -3.85 -2.40
CA GLU A 43 3.21 -4.42 -1.11
C GLU A 43 3.66 -3.38 -0.09
N SER A 44 2.71 -2.61 0.43
CA SER A 44 2.88 -1.94 1.70
C SER A 44 3.16 -3.08 2.65
N LYS A 45 4.46 -3.40 2.83
CA LYS A 45 4.92 -4.42 3.78
C LYS A 45 4.01 -4.24 4.98
N PRO A 46 3.18 -5.24 5.33
CA PRO A 46 2.20 -5.07 6.40
C PRO A 46 3.01 -4.48 7.54
N LYS A 47 2.73 -3.21 7.88
CA LYS A 47 3.57 -2.39 8.78
C LYS A 47 4.00 -3.35 9.85
N ILE A 48 5.30 -3.69 9.88
CA ILE A 48 5.78 -4.80 10.70
C ILE A 48 5.23 -4.50 12.07
N ILE A 49 4.26 -5.31 12.45
CA ILE A 49 3.55 -5.12 13.69
C ILE A 49 4.56 -5.70 14.67
N ASP A 50 5.47 -4.85 15.15
CA ASP A 50 6.41 -5.16 16.23
C ASP A 50 5.60 -5.36 17.51
N ILE A 51 4.78 -6.40 17.53
CA ILE A 51 3.96 -6.82 18.66
C ILE A 51 4.33 -8.25 18.98
N GLU A 52 4.59 -8.50 20.25
CA GLU A 52 4.91 -9.83 20.76
C GLU A 52 3.73 -10.42 21.54
N VAL A 53 3.70 -11.75 21.65
CA VAL A 53 2.72 -12.43 22.49
C VAL A 53 2.98 -12.04 23.95
N GLY A 54 1.97 -11.50 24.63
CA GLY A 54 2.09 -10.99 26.00
C GLY A 54 2.11 -9.46 26.12
N GLU A 55 2.12 -8.72 25.02
CA GLU A 55 2.07 -7.26 25.06
C GLU A 55 0.66 -6.72 25.34
N ASN A 56 0.58 -5.60 26.05
CA ASN A 56 -0.66 -4.87 26.31
C ASN A 56 -1.03 -4.02 25.09
N VAL A 57 -2.20 -4.30 24.51
CA VAL A 57 -2.74 -3.55 23.37
C VAL A 57 -4.01 -2.82 23.77
N ARG A 58 -4.16 -1.59 23.26
CA ARG A 58 -5.38 -0.79 23.40
C ARG A 58 -6.17 -0.79 22.10
N VAL A 59 -7.44 -1.17 22.18
CA VAL A 59 -8.33 -1.15 21.02
C VAL A 59 -8.72 0.29 20.67
N LYS A 60 -8.37 0.75 19.47
CA LYS A 60 -8.69 2.12 19.03
C LYS A 60 -10.11 2.28 18.46
N THR A 61 -10.71 1.21 17.94
CA THR A 61 -11.95 1.31 17.16
C THR A 61 -12.76 0.02 17.26
N GLY A 62 -14.09 0.13 17.18
CA GLY A 62 -15.01 -1.00 17.23
C GLY A 62 -15.78 -1.08 18.56
N PRO A 63 -16.59 -2.14 18.75
CA PRO A 63 -17.43 -2.31 19.95
C PRO A 63 -16.63 -2.46 21.25
N PHE A 64 -15.34 -2.78 21.15
CA PHE A 64 -14.41 -2.86 22.27
C PHE A 64 -13.43 -1.69 22.32
N ALA A 65 -13.73 -0.56 21.65
CA ALA A 65 -12.87 0.61 21.67
C ALA A 65 -12.61 1.08 23.11
N ASN A 66 -11.36 1.48 23.38
CA ASN A 66 -10.82 1.88 24.69
C ASN A 66 -10.63 0.76 25.71
N PHE A 67 -10.90 -0.50 25.37
CA PHE A 67 -10.47 -1.62 26.22
C PHE A 67 -8.98 -1.90 26.04
N GLU A 68 -8.34 -2.28 27.14
CA GLU A 68 -6.97 -2.76 27.19
C GLU A 68 -7.00 -4.29 27.33
N GLY A 69 -6.13 -4.98 26.60
CA GLY A 69 -6.07 -6.43 26.61
C GLY A 69 -4.68 -6.95 26.32
N VAL A 70 -4.47 -8.23 26.56
CA VAL A 70 -3.19 -8.90 26.34
C VAL A 70 -3.23 -9.71 25.06
N VAL A 71 -2.20 -9.58 24.23
CA VAL A 71 -2.05 -10.36 22.99
C VAL A 71 -1.76 -11.82 23.31
N ARG A 72 -2.64 -12.73 22.88
CA ARG A 72 -2.49 -14.18 23.07
C ARG A 72 -1.82 -14.87 21.89
N GLU A 73 -2.11 -14.43 20.67
CA GLU A 73 -1.64 -15.07 19.44
C GLU A 73 -1.55 -14.05 18.29
N LEU A 74 -0.48 -14.12 17.51
CA LEU A 74 -0.24 -13.28 16.34
C LEU A 74 -0.38 -14.14 15.07
N LEU A 75 -1.15 -13.64 14.10
CA LEU A 75 -1.29 -14.23 12.77
C LEU A 75 -0.71 -13.24 11.74
N PRO A 76 0.62 -13.16 11.61
CA PRO A 76 1.29 -12.20 10.72
C PRO A 76 0.89 -12.38 9.26
N ASP A 77 0.69 -13.62 8.81
CA ASP A 77 0.27 -13.96 7.44
C ASP A 77 -1.09 -13.36 7.05
N ARG A 78 -1.94 -13.06 8.04
CA ARG A 78 -3.28 -12.51 7.83
C ARG A 78 -3.44 -11.09 8.38
N GLY A 79 -2.40 -10.52 8.99
CA GLY A 79 -2.47 -9.24 9.69
C GLY A 79 -3.53 -9.20 10.81
N LYS A 80 -3.78 -10.33 11.48
CA LYS A 80 -4.78 -10.46 12.56
C LYS A 80 -4.11 -10.82 13.87
N ILE A 81 -4.72 -10.38 14.98
CA ILE A 81 -4.22 -10.63 16.33
C ILE A 81 -5.39 -11.13 17.18
N ARG A 82 -5.15 -12.15 18.01
CA ARG A 82 -6.09 -12.56 19.06
C ARG A 82 -5.71 -11.91 20.37
N VAL A 83 -6.65 -11.16 20.94
CA VAL A 83 -6.47 -10.40 22.18
C VAL A 83 -7.47 -10.93 23.20
N ASN A 84 -7.00 -11.16 24.42
CA ASN A 84 -7.87 -11.37 25.57
C ASN A 84 -8.11 -10.01 26.23
N ILE A 85 -9.37 -9.57 26.23
CA ILE A 85 -9.80 -8.33 26.87
C ILE A 85 -10.14 -8.64 28.34
N SER A 86 -9.73 -7.76 29.26
CA SER A 86 -10.11 -7.81 30.68
C SER A 86 -10.90 -6.57 31.09
#